data_AF-A0A9P6GXR4-F1
#
_entry.id   AF-A0A9P6GXR4-F1
#
_cell.length_a   1.000
_cell.length_b   1.000
_cell.length_c   1.000
_cell.angle_alpha   90.00
_cell.angle_beta   90.00
_cell.angle_gamma   90.00
#
_symmetry.space_group_name_H-M   'P 1'
#
loop_
_entity.id
_entity.type
_entity.pdbx_description
1 polymer ?
#
loop_
_entity_poly.entity_id
_entity_poly.type
_entity_poly.pdbx_seq_one_letter_code
_entity_poly.pdbx_strand_id
1 'polypeptide(L)'
;MGDKTLIPTERRYTISEKKMYAMLFGIKKFESDLRVRKFHLMMDHKALAEIRCNPYFENNRINRWIEKIQEFDFTIEYVKGELMADALSRQFESEEDKEKIKVEDIKRKELTEKQRQEKNKKRTVELGIKKF
;
A
#
# COMPACT_ATOMS: atom_id res chain seq x y z
N MET A 1 -3.83 25.51 -3.96
CA MET A 1 -3.98 25.76 -2.51
C MET A 1 -4.46 24.47 -1.86
N GLY A 2 -3.57 23.75 -1.19
CA GLY A 2 -3.93 22.57 -0.39
C GLY A 2 -2.84 21.52 -0.23
N ASP A 3 -1.58 21.90 -0.10
CA ASP A 3 -0.47 20.97 0.10
C ASP A 3 -0.35 20.69 1.61
N LYS A 4 -0.82 19.53 2.06
CA LYS A 4 -0.67 19.10 3.46
C LYS A 4 0.70 18.46 3.65
N THR A 5 1.61 19.18 4.29
CA THR A 5 2.87 18.63 4.80
C THR A 5 2.59 17.73 6.01
N LEU A 6 3.12 16.51 6.01
CA LEU A 6 2.97 15.56 7.13
C LEU A 6 3.55 16.14 8.42
N ILE A 7 2.76 16.07 9.50
CA ILE A 7 3.13 16.51 10.86
C ILE A 7 4.31 15.63 11.35
N PRO A 8 5.23 16.09 12.21
CA PRO A 8 6.38 15.29 12.66
C PRO A 8 6.03 13.89 13.19
N THR A 9 4.85 13.72 13.76
CA THR A 9 4.32 12.42 14.21
C THR A 9 3.92 11.51 13.04
N GLU A 10 3.39 12.08 11.96
CA GLU A 10 2.98 11.37 10.74
C GLU A 10 4.19 11.01 9.85
N ARG A 11 5.32 11.71 9.98
CA ARG A 11 6.58 11.32 9.31
C ARG A 11 7.12 9.97 9.79
N ARG A 12 6.83 9.59 11.02
CA ARG A 12 7.21 8.30 11.63
C ARG A 12 6.28 7.15 11.25
N TYR A 13 5.27 7.41 10.42
CA TYR A 13 4.37 6.37 9.97
C TYR A 13 5.10 5.39 9.04
N THR A 14 4.77 4.11 9.21
CA THR A 14 5.15 3.06 8.28
C THR A 14 4.55 3.34 6.91
N ILE A 15 5.10 2.73 5.85
CA ILE A 15 4.62 2.92 4.48
C ILE A 15 3.11 2.59 4.38
N SER A 16 2.67 1.50 5.02
CA SER A 16 1.26 1.11 5.08
C SER A 16 0.39 2.17 5.75
N GLU A 17 0.85 2.74 6.87
CA GLU A 17 0.14 3.82 7.57
C GLU A 17 0.08 5.10 6.73
N LYS A 18 1.17 5.49 6.07
CA LYS A 18 1.20 6.67 5.18
C LYS A 18 0.18 6.52 4.05
N LYS A 19 0.11 5.34 3.42
CA LYS A 19 -0.85 5.06 2.34
C LYS A 19 -2.30 5.05 2.82
N MET A 20 -2.59 4.41 3.95
CA MET A 20 -3.92 4.41 4.54
C MET A 20 -4.35 5.82 4.97
N TYR A 21 -3.42 6.60 5.52
CA TYR A 21 -3.67 7.98 5.93
C TYR A 21 -3.98 8.88 4.72
N ALA A 22 -3.24 8.74 3.62
CA ALA A 22 -3.50 9.47 2.39
C ALA A 22 -4.91 9.18 1.85
N MET A 23 -5.34 7.91 1.88
CA MET A 23 -6.71 7.53 1.52
C MET A 23 -7.73 8.21 2.44
N LEU A 24 -7.58 8.07 3.75
CA LEU A 24 -8.49 8.66 4.73
C LEU A 24 -8.60 10.18 4.54
N PHE A 25 -7.48 10.84 4.26
CA PHE A 25 -7.45 12.27 3.98
C PHE A 25 -8.24 12.63 2.71
N GLY A 26 -8.12 11.84 1.64
CA GLY A 26 -8.92 11.99 0.43
C GLY A 26 -10.41 11.83 0.70
N ILE A 27 -10.80 10.76 1.40
CA ILE A 27 -12.22 10.51 1.75
C ILE A 27 -12.77 11.66 2.59
N LYS A 28 -12.03 12.10 3.61
CA LYS A 28 -12.45 13.21 4.47
C LYS A 28 -12.58 14.53 3.70
N LYS A 29 -11.72 14.77 2.70
CA LYS A 29 -11.78 15.98 1.87
C LYS A 29 -13.04 16.02 1.01
N PHE A 30 -13.52 14.86 0.56
CA PHE A 30 -14.71 14.72 -0.28
C PHE A 30 -15.90 14.11 0.47
N GLU A 31 -15.92 14.19 1.80
CA GLU A 31 -16.90 13.49 2.65
C GLU A 31 -18.35 13.79 2.23
N SER A 32 -18.68 15.06 1.99
CA SER A 32 -20.02 15.50 1.59
C SER A 32 -20.51 14.85 0.29
N ASP A 33 -19.61 14.66 -0.67
CA ASP A 33 -19.91 14.05 -1.97
C ASP A 33 -19.95 12.52 -1.89
N LEU A 34 -19.02 11.93 -1.13
CA LEU A 34 -18.85 10.49 -1.02
C LEU A 34 -19.91 9.83 -0.12
N ARG A 35 -20.57 10.59 0.77
CA ARG A 35 -21.63 10.04 1.63
C ARG A 35 -22.90 9.68 0.87
N VAL A 36 -23.11 10.28 -0.31
CA VAL A 36 -24.37 10.14 -1.09
C VAL A 36 -24.19 9.19 -2.28
N ARG A 37 -22.94 8.87 -2.66
CA ARG A 37 -22.65 8.09 -3.88
C ARG A 37 -21.69 6.95 -3.58
N LYS A 38 -21.88 5.82 -4.28
CA LYS A 38 -20.88 4.76 -4.32
C LYS A 38 -19.65 5.21 -5.09
N PHE A 39 -18.47 4.85 -4.62
CA PHE A 39 -17.22 5.21 -5.29
C PHE A 39 -16.20 4.07 -5.35
N HIS A 40 -15.24 4.23 -6.25
CA HIS A 40 -14.14 3.29 -6.47
C HIS A 40 -12.84 3.90 -5.93
N LEU A 41 -12.19 3.20 -5.01
CA LEU A 41 -10.88 3.54 -4.48
C LEU A 41 -9.83 2.71 -5.19
N MET A 42 -8.92 3.39 -5.89
CA MET A 42 -7.76 2.76 -6.51
C MET A 42 -6.56 2.87 -5.57
N MET A 43 -5.99 1.74 -5.19
CA MET A 43 -4.80 1.68 -4.34
C MET A 43 -3.67 0.93 -5.01
N ASP A 44 -2.45 1.44 -4.85
CA ASP A 44 -1.21 0.76 -5.26
C ASP A 44 -0.66 -0.19 -4.19
N HIS A 45 -1.44 -0.48 -3.14
CA HIS A 45 -1.03 -1.31 -2.01
C HIS A 45 -1.93 -2.53 -1.82
N LYS A 46 -1.44 -3.69 -2.26
CA LYS A 46 -2.22 -4.94 -2.30
C LYS A 46 -2.82 -5.32 -0.94
N ALA A 47 -2.03 -5.27 0.14
CA ALA A 47 -2.54 -5.62 1.46
C ALA A 47 -3.64 -4.68 1.97
N LEU A 48 -3.64 -3.41 1.53
CA LEU A 48 -4.70 -2.45 1.89
C LEU A 48 -5.90 -2.58 0.95
N ALA A 49 -5.71 -3.04 -0.28
CA ALA A 49 -6.82 -3.37 -1.16
C ALA A 49 -7.68 -4.52 -0.62
N GLU A 50 -7.09 -5.39 0.18
CA GLU A 50 -7.77 -6.52 0.82
C GLU A 50 -8.49 -6.14 2.14
N ILE A 51 -8.57 -4.85 2.53
CA ILE A 51 -9.27 -4.40 3.76
C ILE A 51 -10.70 -4.96 3.86
N ARG A 52 -11.40 -5.10 2.73
CA ARG A 52 -12.77 -5.61 2.72
C ARG A 52 -12.86 -7.13 2.94
N CYS A 53 -11.82 -7.87 2.58
CA CYS A 53 -11.74 -9.32 2.79
C CYS A 53 -11.14 -9.64 4.16
N ASN A 54 -10.18 -8.83 4.63
CA ASN A 54 -9.56 -8.96 5.93
C ASN A 54 -9.41 -7.56 6.57
N PRO A 55 -10.41 -7.13 7.38
CA PRO A 55 -10.42 -5.80 7.98
C PRO A 55 -9.46 -5.66 9.17
N TYR A 56 -8.82 -6.75 9.60
CA TYR A 56 -7.94 -6.77 10.76
C TYR A 56 -6.47 -6.72 10.36
N PHE A 57 -5.82 -5.63 10.74
CA PHE A 57 -4.38 -5.46 10.65
C PHE A 57 -3.76 -5.55 12.05
N GLU A 58 -2.51 -5.98 12.15
CA GLU A 58 -1.75 -5.95 13.41
C GLU A 58 -1.62 -4.51 13.97
N ASN A 59 -1.79 -3.51 13.11
CA ASN A 59 -1.71 -2.11 13.48
C ASN A 59 -3.06 -1.53 13.90
N ASN A 60 -3.21 -1.28 15.21
CA ASN A 60 -4.39 -0.66 15.81
C ASN A 60 -4.75 0.73 15.27
N ARG A 61 -3.80 1.48 14.67
CA ARG A 61 -4.14 2.77 14.01
C ARG A 61 -4.86 2.54 12.70
N ILE A 62 -4.41 1.58 11.90
CA ILE A 62 -5.03 1.21 10.63
C ILE A 62 -6.45 0.71 10.89
N ASN A 63 -6.64 -0.17 11.88
CA ASN A 63 -7.97 -0.68 12.24
C ASN A 63 -8.96 0.46 12.58
N ARG A 64 -8.53 1.44 13.38
CA ARG A 64 -9.36 2.62 13.70
C ARG A 64 -9.70 3.48 12.48
N TRP A 65 -8.86 3.50 11.46
CA TRP A 65 -9.16 4.20 10.20
C TRP A 65 -10.07 3.38 9.31
N ILE A 66 -9.92 2.05 9.31
CA ILE A 66 -10.82 1.12 8.61
C ILE A 66 -12.25 1.28 9.14
N GLU A 67 -12.44 1.27 10.46
CA GLU A 67 -13.75 1.49 11.08
C GLU A 67 -14.40 2.80 10.61
N LYS A 68 -13.63 3.88 10.47
CA LYS A 68 -14.14 5.17 9.99
C LYS A 68 -14.55 5.15 8.52
N ILE A 69 -13.82 4.44 7.68
CA ILE A 69 -14.15 4.37 6.26
C ILE A 69 -15.26 3.36 5.98
N GLN A 70 -15.45 2.35 6.84
CA GLN A 70 -16.51 1.34 6.70
C GLN A 70 -17.94 1.92 6.65
N GLU A 71 -18.15 3.14 7.15
CA GLU A 71 -19.42 3.85 7.05
C GLU A 71 -19.77 4.28 5.61
N PHE A 72 -18.79 4.32 4.71
CA PHE A 72 -18.97 4.74 3.33
C PHE A 72 -19.21 3.54 2.39
N ASP A 73 -19.96 3.75 1.32
CA ASP A 73 -20.20 2.72 0.29
C ASP A 73 -19.11 2.82 -0.80
N PHE A 74 -18.05 2.02 -0.66
CA PHE A 74 -16.93 2.01 -1.59
C PHE A 74 -16.49 0.60 -2.01
N THR A 75 -15.85 0.56 -3.17
CA THR A 75 -15.13 -0.62 -3.67
C THR A 75 -13.65 -0.30 -3.73
N ILE A 76 -12.77 -1.23 -3.34
CA ILE A 76 -11.33 -1.04 -3.47
C ILE A 76 -10.82 -1.93 -4.60
N GLU A 77 -10.06 -1.32 -5.50
CA GLU A 77 -9.34 -1.99 -6.58
C GLU A 77 -7.84 -1.78 -6.42
N TYR A 78 -7.09 -2.87 -6.45
CA TYR A 78 -5.64 -2.80 -6.51
C TYR A 78 -5.20 -2.44 -7.93
N VAL A 79 -4.56 -1.29 -8.09
CA VAL A 79 -3.95 -0.86 -9.35
C VAL A 79 -2.45 -0.87 -9.17
N LYS A 80 -1.75 -1.71 -9.94
CA LYS A 80 -0.28 -1.76 -9.92
C LYS A 80 0.26 -0.38 -10.29
N GLY A 81 1.02 0.22 -9.37
CA GLY A 81 1.56 1.58 -9.50
C GLY A 81 2.58 1.68 -10.62
N GLU A 82 2.11 1.93 -11.84
CA GLU A 82 2.99 2.12 -12.99
C GLU A 82 2.62 3.35 -13.83
N LEU A 83 1.45 3.97 -13.64
CA LEU A 83 0.94 4.94 -14.63
C LEU A 83 0.55 6.36 -14.17
N MET A 84 0.31 6.67 -12.88
CA MET A 84 -0.08 8.07 -12.54
C MET A 84 0.16 8.53 -11.09
N ALA A 85 -0.09 7.68 -10.09
CA ALA A 85 -0.03 8.08 -8.68
C ALA A 85 1.41 8.33 -8.19
N ASP A 86 2.36 7.53 -8.66
CA ASP A 86 3.78 7.55 -8.27
C ASP A 86 4.50 8.82 -8.78
N ALA A 87 4.02 9.45 -9.85
CA ALA A 87 4.56 10.72 -10.35
C ALA A 87 4.20 11.90 -9.44
N LEU A 88 2.97 11.92 -8.90
CA LEU A 88 2.48 12.99 -8.03
C LEU A 88 2.97 12.85 -6.59
N SER A 89 3.12 11.63 -6.06
CA SER A 89 3.64 11.44 -4.68
C SER A 89 5.11 11.80 -4.55
N ARG A 90 5.93 11.54 -5.58
CA ARG A 90 7.38 11.79 -5.59
C ARG A 90 7.76 13.27 -5.52
N GLN A 91 6.84 14.19 -5.84
CA GLN A 91 7.12 15.63 -5.76
C GLN A 91 7.09 16.19 -4.33
N PHE A 92 6.47 15.47 -3.38
CA PHE A 92 6.23 15.99 -2.01
C PHE A 92 7.05 15.27 -0.92
N GLU A 93 7.99 14.41 -1.28
CA GLU A 93 8.80 13.65 -0.31
C GLU A 93 10.11 14.37 0.04
N SER A 94 10.40 14.46 1.34
CA SER A 94 11.65 14.99 1.87
C SER A 94 12.84 14.10 1.50
N GLU A 95 14.07 14.64 1.46
CA GLU A 95 15.25 13.87 1.03
C GLU A 95 15.48 12.60 1.88
N GLU A 96 15.16 12.65 3.17
CA GLU A 96 15.23 11.50 4.08
C GLU A 96 14.19 10.41 3.76
N ASP A 97 13.01 10.77 3.26
CA ASP A 97 11.99 9.82 2.85
C ASP A 97 12.39 9.10 1.56
N LYS A 98 13.05 9.82 0.63
CA LYS A 98 13.57 9.25 -0.63
C LYS A 98 14.62 8.16 -0.38
N GLU A 99 15.47 8.34 0.62
CA GLU A 99 16.52 7.36 0.95
C GLU A 99 15.94 6.08 1.56
N LYS A 100 14.93 6.20 2.44
CA LYS A 100 14.22 5.05 3.00
C LYS A 100 13.46 4.26 1.94
N ILE A 101 12.82 4.95 0.98
CA ILE A 101 12.12 4.30 -0.14
C ILE A 101 13.10 3.50 -1.00
N LYS A 102 14.26 4.11 -1.35
CA LYS A 102 15.31 3.40 -2.09
C LYS A 102 15.77 2.14 -1.37
N VAL A 103 15.99 2.21 -0.05
CA VAL A 103 16.40 1.05 0.76
C VAL A 103 15.31 -0.04 0.76
N GLU A 104 14.04 0.34 0.88
CA GLU A 104 12.92 -0.59 0.88
C GLU A 104 12.73 -1.28 -0.49
N ASP A 105 12.91 -0.54 -1.59
CA ASP A 105 12.83 -1.08 -2.95
C ASP A 105 13.97 -2.03 -3.26
N ILE A 106 15.18 -1.74 -2.78
CA ILE A 106 16.34 -2.64 -2.86
C ILE A 106 16.04 -3.95 -2.11
N LYS A 107 15.56 -3.86 -0.87
CA LYS A 107 15.21 -5.04 -0.06
C LYS A 107 14.12 -5.90 -0.72
N ARG A 108 13.11 -5.27 -1.34
CA ARG A 108 12.04 -5.99 -2.06
C ARG A 108 12.59 -6.74 -3.26
N LYS A 109 13.48 -6.13 -4.05
CA LYS A 109 14.13 -6.81 -5.18
C LYS A 109 14.95 -8.01 -4.74
N GLU A 110 15.76 -7.86 -3.69
CA GLU A 110 16.56 -8.96 -3.13
C GLU A 110 15.69 -10.10 -2.59
N LEU A 111 14.57 -9.79 -1.92
CA LEU A 111 13.64 -10.80 -1.42
C LEU A 111 12.99 -11.59 -2.57
N THR A 112 12.63 -10.89 -3.66
CA THR A 112 12.03 -11.49 -4.84
C THR A 112 13.02 -12.39 -5.57
N GLU A 113 14.29 -11.99 -5.65
CA GLU A 113 15.37 -12.79 -6.23
C GLU A 113 15.68 -14.04 -5.40
N LYS A 114 15.72 -13.92 -4.07
CA LYS A 114 15.89 -15.07 -3.16
C LYS A 114 14.77 -16.09 -3.31
N GLN A 115 13.51 -15.63 -3.37
CA GLN A 115 12.36 -16.52 -3.61
C GLN A 115 12.38 -17.18 -4.99
N ARG A 116 12.85 -16.46 -6.02
CA ARG A 116 13.02 -17.01 -7.37
C ARG A 116 14.12 -18.08 -7.42
N GLN A 117 15.21 -17.90 -6.68
CA GLN A 117 16.29 -18.89 -6.57
C GLN A 117 15.85 -20.14 -5.79
N GLU A 118 15.11 -20.00 -4.69
CA GLU A 118 14.56 -21.14 -3.94
C GLU A 118 13.56 -21.94 -4.76
N LYS A 119 12.69 -21.26 -5.53
CA LYS A 119 11.72 -21.93 -6.41
C LYS A 119 12.40 -22.67 -7.56
N ASN A 120 13.47 -22.11 -8.13
CA ASN A 120 14.28 -22.79 -9.13
C ASN A 120 15.04 -23.98 -8.55
N LYS A 121 15.57 -23.88 -7.32
CA LYS A 121 16.24 -25.00 -6.63
C LYS A 121 15.27 -26.15 -6.35
N LYS A 122 14.04 -25.88 -5.90
CA LYS A 122 12.99 -26.89 -5.68
C LYS A 122 12.58 -27.61 -6.98
N ARG A 123 12.47 -26.88 -8.10
CA ARG A 123 12.11 -27.45 -9.41
C ARG A 123 13.17 -28.40 -9.96
N THR A 124 14.46 -28.12 -9.73
CA THR A 124 15.56 -29.01 -10.15
C THR A 124 15.56 -30.32 -9.37
N VAL A 125 15.19 -30.29 -8.08
CA VAL A 125 15.11 -31.49 -7.23
C VAL A 125 13.94 -32.39 -7.63
N GLU A 126 12.76 -31.83 -7.93
CA GLU A 126 11.61 -32.62 -8.41
C GLU A 126 11.85 -33.29 -9.77
N LEU A 127 12.58 -32.63 -10.68
CA LEU A 127 12.91 -33.19 -12.00
C LEU A 127 13.98 -34.28 -11.92
N GLY A 128 14.83 -34.28 -10.88
CA GLY A 128 15.83 -35.31 -10.64
C GLY A 128 15.28 -36.62 -10.05
N ILE A 129 14.13 -36.58 -9.39
CA ILE A 129 13.51 -37.76 -8.75
C ILE A 129 12.66 -38.57 -9.76
N LYS A 130 12.23 -37.97 -10.87
CA LYS A 130 11.42 -38.64 -11.93
C LYS A 130 12.23 -39.42 -12.97
N LYS A 131 13.52 -39.67 -12.74
CA LYS A 131 14.43 -40.33 -13.68
C LYS A 131 15.03 -41.62 -13.11
N PHE A 132 14.22 -42.46 -12.45
CA PHE A 132 14.47 -43.89 -12.25
C PHE A 132 13.13 -44.62 -12.23
#